data_AF-A0A954BX29-F1
#
_entry.id   AF-A0A954BX29-F1
#
_cell.length_a   1.000
_cell.length_b   1.000
_cell.length_c   1.000
_cell.angle_alpha   90.00
_cell.angle_beta   90.00
_cell.angle_gamma   90.00
#
_symmetry.space_group_name_H-M   'P 1'
#
loop_
_entity.id
_entity.type
_entity.pdbx_description
1 polymer ?
#
loop_
_entity_poly.entity_id
_entity_poly.type
_entity_poly.pdbx_seq_one_letter_code
_entity_poly.pdbx_strand_id
1 'polypeptide(L)'
;MKRLAVVALALLAATAVVRADDWDAKVAAYKESQKRPSLWKRTVGREELAMTRDVRAIEILEQDYTKPEKPKDQVQFLVASLVTRYCNTKDFVDALESFRTAHSRAEDAWLWYRCLQVYQSWRGVDDVIEIAKNPELDVFLRAAAIEAIANRPEAGVLALVKETLNNLPDDKQRWVLVESCMSALRWKVSQLKTDDFRLPAEQLARMLDQDAVPEHTKMVIARTFRRMFDEDHAYMAASFWLDKLTGQKAGQRSKTLAQPSFLGLLAEGNRICYVIDMSDSMLTPLTLQEKEDLRNPVTGHKKLDDPDAKEPPPKPDPDVAGLPWDKIITRFDAAREFLKLSLKRLSPDQYFAVAWFGTEAGLLDESDGMVKVTDKRVEKVIAELDAIKPGKPTPARKDGTLRGLTNLHGGIQRAFKCKGKGLIKDYEYIDWLGFTQGADTVFLLSDGKQTWSDWDCLDKADTADVAGDPESGNDSPGGDYPELHFYGPYVDQRHMLEDFQRMNLFRKAEIHCIGIGEAEEGVLRAISDIGNGQLRLVGKK
;
A
#
# COMPACT_ATOMS: atom_id res chain seq x y z
N MET A 1 -13.66 -12.77 56.57
CA MET A 1 -13.25 -11.56 55.81
C MET A 1 -11.76 -11.25 55.87
N LYS A 2 -11.11 -11.07 57.05
CA LYS A 2 -9.67 -10.71 57.12
C LYS A 2 -8.69 -11.70 56.44
N ARG A 3 -8.95 -13.02 56.49
CA ARG A 3 -8.09 -14.03 55.82
C ARG A 3 -8.21 -14.05 54.29
N LEU A 4 -9.37 -13.70 53.73
CA LEU A 4 -9.56 -13.59 52.27
C LEU A 4 -8.85 -12.36 51.71
N ALA A 5 -8.85 -11.24 52.44
CA ALA A 5 -8.14 -10.03 52.05
C ALA A 5 -6.61 -10.22 52.02
N VAL A 6 -6.04 -10.98 52.97
CA VAL A 6 -4.59 -11.25 53.02
C VAL A 6 -4.14 -12.18 51.90
N VAL A 7 -4.95 -13.20 51.56
CA VAL A 7 -4.64 -14.10 50.42
C VAL A 7 -4.78 -13.37 49.09
N ALA A 8 -5.79 -12.50 48.93
CA ALA A 8 -5.92 -11.64 47.75
C ALA A 8 -4.75 -10.66 47.61
N LEU A 9 -4.28 -10.05 48.70
CA LEU A 9 -3.11 -9.16 48.68
C LEU A 9 -1.81 -9.91 48.34
N ALA A 10 -1.62 -11.12 48.88
CA ALA A 10 -0.45 -11.94 48.60
C ALA A 10 -0.42 -12.45 47.15
N LEU A 11 -1.57 -12.80 46.59
CA LEU A 11 -1.71 -13.15 45.16
C LEU A 11 -1.46 -11.92 44.26
N LEU A 12 -2.00 -10.76 44.61
CA LEU A 12 -1.71 -9.50 43.90
C LEU A 12 -0.21 -9.14 43.94
N ALA A 13 0.43 -9.26 45.10
CA ALA A 13 1.86 -9.01 45.25
C ALA A 13 2.71 -10.03 44.46
N ALA A 14 2.37 -11.31 44.51
CA ALA A 14 3.06 -12.35 43.74
C ALA A 14 2.91 -12.14 42.22
N THR A 15 1.72 -11.75 41.74
CA THR A 15 1.51 -11.43 40.32
C THR A 15 2.24 -10.15 39.89
N ALA A 16 2.41 -9.18 40.79
CA ALA A 16 3.17 -7.97 40.51
C ALA A 16 4.68 -8.25 40.41
N VAL A 17 5.22 -9.12 41.28
CA VAL A 17 6.64 -9.53 41.23
C VAL A 17 6.95 -10.34 39.97
N VAL A 18 6.12 -11.33 39.63
CA VAL A 18 6.31 -12.12 38.40
C VAL A 18 6.24 -11.24 37.14
N ARG A 19 5.39 -10.20 37.14
CA ARG A 19 5.33 -9.21 36.04
C ARG A 19 6.54 -8.28 36.00
N ALA A 20 7.11 -7.92 37.15
CA ALA A 20 8.30 -7.08 37.22
C ALA A 20 9.54 -7.83 36.70
N ASP A 21 9.70 -9.10 37.08
CA ASP A 21 10.81 -9.95 36.62
C ASP A 21 10.75 -10.21 35.09
N ASP A 22 9.54 -10.39 34.54
CA ASP A 22 9.34 -10.54 33.08
C ASP A 22 9.63 -9.23 32.32
N TRP A 23 9.26 -8.07 32.88
CA TRP A 23 9.56 -6.77 32.28
C TRP A 23 11.07 -6.51 32.14
N ASP A 24 11.84 -6.68 33.21
CA ASP A 24 13.28 -6.43 33.19
C ASP A 24 13.99 -7.36 32.20
N ALA A 25 13.55 -8.61 32.10
CA ALA A 25 14.03 -9.56 31.09
C ALA A 25 13.74 -9.10 29.65
N LYS A 26 12.53 -8.58 29.39
CA LYS A 26 12.14 -8.06 28.07
C LYS A 26 12.91 -6.80 27.69
N VAL A 27 13.13 -5.88 28.62
CA VAL A 27 13.97 -4.70 28.40
C VAL A 27 15.43 -5.09 28.13
N ALA A 28 15.96 -6.06 28.86
CA ALA A 28 17.32 -6.57 28.63
C ALA A 28 17.44 -7.20 27.23
N ALA A 29 16.48 -8.06 26.84
CA ALA A 29 16.45 -8.67 25.51
C ALA A 29 16.38 -7.63 24.39
N TYR A 30 15.53 -6.61 24.55
CA TYR A 30 15.46 -5.49 23.61
C TYR A 30 16.78 -4.72 23.50
N LYS A 31 17.45 -4.39 24.62
CA LYS A 31 18.76 -3.73 24.61
C LYS A 31 19.83 -4.55 23.90
N GLU A 32 19.81 -5.88 24.05
CA GLU A 32 20.71 -6.75 23.28
C GLU A 32 20.34 -6.74 21.80
N SER A 33 19.06 -6.72 21.45
CA SER A 33 18.62 -6.61 20.05
C SER A 33 19.13 -5.34 19.38
N GLN A 34 19.19 -4.20 20.07
CA GLN A 34 19.68 -2.92 19.52
C GLN A 34 21.15 -2.98 19.08
N LYS A 35 21.95 -3.93 19.59
CA LYS A 35 23.35 -4.13 19.21
C LYS A 35 23.50 -4.94 17.91
N ARG A 36 22.42 -5.55 17.43
CA ARG A 36 22.41 -6.42 16.25
C ARG A 36 22.48 -5.58 14.98
N PRO A 37 23.28 -5.94 13.96
CA PRO A 37 23.32 -5.24 12.67
C PRO A 37 22.03 -5.39 11.86
N SER A 38 21.29 -6.50 12.00
CA SER A 38 20.06 -6.74 11.26
C SER A 38 18.90 -5.87 11.76
N LEU A 39 18.25 -5.15 10.83
CA LEU A 39 17.01 -4.43 11.14
C LEU A 39 15.88 -5.39 11.54
N TRP A 40 15.85 -6.61 11.00
CA TRP A 40 14.90 -7.66 11.41
C TRP A 40 15.01 -7.93 12.90
N LYS A 41 16.21 -8.23 13.41
CA LYS A 41 16.43 -8.55 14.82
C LYS A 41 16.09 -7.40 15.76
N ARG A 42 16.45 -6.17 15.38
CA ARG A 42 16.06 -4.96 16.12
C ARG A 42 14.54 -4.77 16.14
N THR A 43 13.87 -5.05 15.03
CA THR A 43 12.39 -4.95 14.92
C THR A 43 11.70 -6.03 15.77
N VAL A 44 12.20 -7.26 15.78
CA VAL A 44 11.71 -8.33 16.67
C VAL A 44 11.84 -7.90 18.13
N GLY A 45 12.98 -7.32 18.53
CA GLY A 45 13.14 -6.80 19.89
C GLY A 45 12.15 -5.69 20.25
N ARG A 46 11.87 -4.75 19.32
CA ARG A 46 10.83 -3.73 19.48
C ARG A 46 9.44 -4.34 19.61
N GLU A 47 9.15 -5.34 18.79
CA GLU A 47 7.86 -6.06 18.81
C GLU A 47 7.66 -6.79 20.13
N GLU A 48 8.66 -7.53 20.61
CA GLU A 48 8.61 -8.20 21.90
C GLU A 48 8.39 -7.23 23.06
N LEU A 49 9.04 -6.06 23.01
CA LEU A 49 8.83 -5.01 24.00
C LEU A 49 7.41 -4.44 23.93
N ALA A 50 6.89 -4.16 22.74
CA ALA A 50 5.51 -3.69 22.55
C ALA A 50 4.47 -4.75 22.98
N MET A 51 4.76 -6.04 22.74
CA MET A 51 3.91 -7.17 23.11
C MET A 51 3.77 -7.37 24.63
N THR A 52 4.63 -6.77 25.45
CA THR A 52 4.44 -6.72 26.91
C THR A 52 3.14 -6.03 27.30
N ARG A 53 2.63 -5.12 26.44
CA ARG A 53 1.48 -4.26 26.72
C ARG A 53 1.65 -3.53 28.06
N ASP A 54 2.85 -3.07 28.32
CA ASP A 54 3.17 -2.21 29.45
C ASP A 54 3.33 -0.77 28.96
N VAL A 55 2.75 0.21 29.66
CA VAL A 55 2.81 1.61 29.25
C VAL A 55 4.26 2.12 29.16
N ARG A 56 5.16 1.56 29.97
CA ARG A 56 6.59 1.87 29.96
C ARG A 56 7.28 1.49 28.64
N ALA A 57 6.70 0.56 27.86
CA ALA A 57 7.22 0.22 26.54
C ALA A 57 7.08 1.39 25.57
N ILE A 58 6.02 2.20 25.70
CA ILE A 58 5.79 3.37 24.85
C ILE A 58 6.91 4.38 25.04
N GLU A 59 7.29 4.68 26.29
CA GLU A 59 8.37 5.62 26.60
C GLU A 59 9.72 5.20 26.01
N ILE A 60 10.03 3.89 26.03
CA ILE A 60 11.27 3.37 25.43
C ILE A 60 11.21 3.45 23.90
N LEU A 61 10.10 3.03 23.30
CA LEU A 61 9.95 3.01 21.84
C LEU A 61 9.84 4.44 21.26
N GLU A 62 9.29 5.40 22.00
CA GLU A 62 9.30 6.82 21.65
C GLU A 62 10.72 7.38 21.53
N GLN A 63 11.68 6.91 22.33
CA GLN A 63 13.08 7.32 22.21
C GLN A 63 13.69 6.84 20.89
N ASP A 64 13.39 5.60 20.49
CA ASP A 64 13.77 5.06 19.17
C ASP A 64 13.12 5.86 18.03
N TYR A 65 11.88 6.30 18.19
CA TYR A 65 11.20 7.14 17.21
C TYR A 65 11.80 8.55 17.11
N THR A 66 12.17 9.14 18.26
CA THR A 66 12.76 10.49 18.35
C THR A 66 14.17 10.53 17.79
N LYS A 67 14.96 9.47 18.03
CA LYS A 67 16.36 9.35 17.60
C LYS A 67 16.55 8.06 16.78
N PRO A 68 15.89 7.96 15.61
CA PRO A 68 15.89 6.72 14.86
C PRO A 68 17.27 6.46 14.27
N GLU A 69 17.68 5.20 14.36
CA GLU A 69 18.80 4.65 13.61
C GLU A 69 18.50 4.65 12.09
N LYS A 70 19.52 4.39 11.26
CA LYS A 70 19.28 4.22 9.82
C LYS A 70 18.65 2.83 9.57
N PRO A 71 17.65 2.74 8.68
CA PRO A 71 16.99 3.81 7.93
C PRO A 71 15.93 4.51 8.77
N LYS A 72 15.99 5.85 8.85
CA LYS A 72 15.22 6.63 9.85
C LYS A 72 13.71 6.53 9.67
N ASP A 73 13.26 6.74 8.45
CA ASP A 73 11.86 6.70 8.04
C ASP A 73 11.23 5.33 8.32
N GLN A 74 11.95 4.25 8.03
CA GLN A 74 11.48 2.88 8.27
C GLN A 74 11.42 2.55 9.76
N VAL A 75 12.41 2.98 10.55
CA VAL A 75 12.41 2.76 12.01
C VAL A 75 11.24 3.51 12.66
N GLN A 76 11.00 4.76 12.28
CA GLN A 76 9.86 5.54 12.77
C GLN A 76 8.53 4.89 12.39
N PHE A 77 8.37 4.47 11.14
CA PHE A 77 7.19 3.72 10.70
C PHE A 77 6.97 2.46 11.55
N LEU A 78 7.99 1.61 11.69
CA LEU A 78 7.89 0.34 12.41
C LEU A 78 7.52 0.57 13.88
N VAL A 79 8.14 1.56 14.53
CA VAL A 79 7.82 1.91 15.92
C VAL A 79 6.36 2.36 16.06
N ALA A 80 5.91 3.32 15.25
CA ALA A 80 4.54 3.82 15.32
C ALA A 80 3.52 2.70 15.09
N SER A 81 3.78 1.81 14.13
CA SER A 81 2.95 0.65 13.83
C SER A 81 2.92 -0.37 14.98
N LEU A 82 4.09 -0.75 15.52
CA LEU A 82 4.21 -1.71 16.61
C LEU A 82 3.51 -1.22 17.88
N VAL A 83 3.81 0.01 18.30
CA VAL A 83 3.21 0.64 19.49
C VAL A 83 1.69 0.62 19.38
N THR A 84 1.14 1.14 18.29
CA THR A 84 -0.32 1.24 18.13
C THR A 84 -1.01 -0.08 17.80
N ARG A 85 -0.27 -1.11 17.37
CA ARG A 85 -0.82 -2.47 17.17
C ARG A 85 -1.03 -3.18 18.50
N TYR A 86 -0.06 -3.07 19.42
CA TYR A 86 -0.07 -3.82 20.68
C TYR A 86 -0.60 -3.03 21.88
N CYS A 87 -0.46 -1.70 21.88
CA CYS A 87 -0.89 -0.80 22.94
C CYS A 87 -2.15 -0.02 22.53
N ASN A 88 -3.21 -0.73 22.13
CA ASN A 88 -4.42 -0.13 21.52
C ASN A 88 -5.67 -0.15 22.40
N THR A 89 -5.51 -0.34 23.71
CA THR A 89 -6.61 -0.30 24.68
C THR A 89 -6.71 1.06 25.37
N LYS A 90 -7.80 1.27 26.13
CA LYS A 90 -8.05 2.52 26.87
C LYS A 90 -6.88 2.95 27.75
N ASP A 91 -6.18 2.01 28.36
CA ASP A 91 -5.12 2.28 29.34
C ASP A 91 -3.88 2.96 28.72
N PHE A 92 -3.72 2.91 27.40
CA PHE A 92 -2.58 3.50 26.69
C PHE A 92 -2.88 4.85 26.05
N VAL A 93 -4.14 5.29 26.04
CA VAL A 93 -4.57 6.47 25.26
C VAL A 93 -3.78 7.72 25.64
N ASP A 94 -3.57 7.95 26.94
CA ASP A 94 -2.86 9.14 27.46
C ASP A 94 -1.37 9.12 27.08
N ALA A 95 -0.74 7.94 27.12
CA ALA A 95 0.65 7.77 26.71
C ALA A 95 0.83 7.93 25.19
N LEU A 96 -0.09 7.37 24.40
CA LEU A 96 -0.11 7.56 22.95
C LEU A 96 -0.39 9.01 22.55
N GLU A 97 -1.23 9.72 23.30
CA GLU A 97 -1.48 11.14 23.10
C GLU A 97 -0.22 11.97 23.38
N SER A 98 0.48 11.68 24.48
CA SER A 98 1.74 12.33 24.82
C SER A 98 2.79 12.09 23.74
N PHE A 99 2.95 10.83 23.32
CA PHE A 99 3.88 10.44 22.25
C PHE A 99 3.54 11.16 20.93
N ARG A 100 2.27 11.14 20.50
CA ARG A 100 1.83 11.84 19.29
C ARG A 100 2.08 13.35 19.35
N THR A 101 1.77 14.00 20.47
CA THR A 101 1.86 15.46 20.60
C THR A 101 3.30 15.97 20.74
N ALA A 102 4.24 15.12 21.17
CA ALA A 102 5.67 15.40 21.12
C ALA A 102 6.24 15.45 19.68
N HIS A 103 5.50 14.93 18.70
CA HIS A 103 5.93 14.75 17.32
C HIS A 103 4.95 15.40 16.34
N SER A 104 5.15 16.68 16.03
CA SER A 104 4.19 17.51 15.28
C SER A 104 4.68 17.92 13.88
N ARG A 105 5.57 17.15 13.24
CA ARG A 105 6.02 17.44 11.86
C ARG A 105 5.22 16.60 10.87
N ALA A 106 5.16 17.04 9.61
CA ALA A 106 4.48 16.28 8.54
C ALA A 106 4.93 14.81 8.46
N GLU A 107 6.21 14.52 8.70
CA GLU A 107 6.77 13.15 8.68
C GLU A 107 6.18 12.22 9.75
N ASP A 108 5.52 12.80 10.77
CA ASP A 108 4.84 12.09 11.86
C ASP A 108 3.38 11.74 11.52
N ALA A 109 2.89 12.03 10.32
CA ALA A 109 1.50 11.82 9.93
C ALA A 109 1.04 10.36 10.07
N TRP A 110 1.91 9.38 9.87
CA TRP A 110 1.59 7.97 10.14
C TRP A 110 1.37 7.68 11.64
N LEU A 111 2.25 8.21 12.50
CA LEU A 111 2.09 8.12 13.96
C LEU A 111 0.75 8.74 14.38
N TRP A 112 0.44 9.92 13.85
CA TRP A 112 -0.83 10.60 14.11
C TRP A 112 -2.04 9.78 13.67
N TYR A 113 -2.06 9.32 12.42
CA TYR A 113 -3.14 8.48 11.91
C TYR A 113 -3.39 7.27 12.81
N ARG A 114 -2.33 6.53 13.16
CA ARG A 114 -2.42 5.32 13.99
C ARG A 114 -2.86 5.60 15.42
N CYS A 115 -2.27 6.61 16.07
CA CYS A 115 -2.66 7.01 17.43
C CYS A 115 -4.11 7.51 17.48
N LEU A 116 -4.55 8.27 16.47
CA LEU A 116 -5.92 8.82 16.43
C LEU A 116 -6.97 7.74 16.18
N GLN A 117 -6.65 6.63 15.50
CA GLN A 117 -7.55 5.46 15.44
C GLN A 117 -7.79 4.83 16.81
N VAL A 118 -6.72 4.72 17.62
CA VAL A 118 -6.85 4.25 19.01
C VAL A 118 -7.62 5.25 19.84
N TYR A 119 -7.27 6.53 19.73
CA TYR A 119 -7.92 7.63 20.45
C TYR A 119 -9.43 7.67 20.17
N GLN A 120 -9.83 7.64 18.90
CA GLN A 120 -11.23 7.59 18.49
C GLN A 120 -11.97 6.41 19.11
N SER A 121 -11.35 5.23 19.14
CA SER A 121 -11.96 4.01 19.68
C SER A 121 -12.31 4.12 21.17
N TRP A 122 -11.63 4.98 21.93
CA TRP A 122 -11.72 5.00 23.39
C TRP A 122 -12.15 6.34 24.01
N ARG A 123 -11.91 7.46 23.34
CA ARG A 123 -12.33 8.81 23.75
C ARG A 123 -13.40 9.42 22.84
N GLY A 124 -13.70 8.78 21.70
CA GLY A 124 -14.71 9.23 20.76
C GLY A 124 -14.15 10.14 19.67
N VAL A 125 -15.00 10.43 18.68
CA VAL A 125 -14.63 11.15 17.46
C VAL A 125 -14.49 12.67 17.64
N ASP A 126 -15.18 13.26 18.63
CA ASP A 126 -15.29 14.72 18.77
C ASP A 126 -13.93 15.42 18.93
N ASP A 127 -13.06 14.89 19.78
CA ASP A 127 -11.70 15.43 19.94
C ASP A 127 -10.85 15.30 18.66
N VAL A 128 -11.05 14.21 17.90
CA VAL A 128 -10.34 14.00 16.63
C VAL A 128 -10.82 14.99 15.56
N ILE A 129 -12.12 15.35 15.60
CA ILE A 129 -12.69 16.41 14.78
C ILE A 129 -12.05 17.77 15.11
N GLU A 130 -11.89 18.11 16.39
CA GLU A 130 -11.24 19.36 16.79
C GLU A 130 -9.76 19.39 16.37
N ILE A 131 -9.07 18.26 16.46
CA ILE A 131 -7.71 18.12 15.93
C ILE A 131 -7.66 18.38 14.42
N ALA A 132 -8.57 17.80 13.64
CA ALA A 132 -8.62 17.98 12.19
C ALA A 132 -8.87 19.45 11.78
N LYS A 133 -9.61 20.19 12.60
CA LYS A 133 -9.94 21.61 12.38
C LYS A 133 -8.84 22.58 12.80
N ASN A 134 -7.92 22.16 13.67
CA ASN A 134 -6.91 23.05 14.24
C ASN A 134 -5.98 23.63 13.15
N PRO A 135 -6.05 24.95 12.86
CA PRO A 135 -5.25 25.56 11.80
C PRO A 135 -3.76 25.69 12.13
N GLU A 136 -3.38 25.55 13.41
CA GLU A 136 -1.98 25.61 13.87
C GLU A 136 -1.22 24.31 13.60
N LEU A 137 -1.93 23.22 13.28
CA LEU A 137 -1.31 21.95 12.92
C LEU A 137 -0.92 21.91 11.44
N ASP A 138 0.18 21.21 11.18
CA ASP A 138 0.59 20.87 9.83
C ASP A 138 -0.54 20.17 9.06
N VAL A 139 -0.67 20.52 7.78
CA VAL A 139 -1.76 20.06 6.90
C VAL A 139 -1.83 18.53 6.83
N PHE A 140 -0.70 17.83 6.89
CA PHE A 140 -0.67 16.36 6.88
C PHE A 140 -1.14 15.74 8.19
N LEU A 141 -0.96 16.41 9.33
CA LEU A 141 -1.46 15.93 10.63
C LEU A 141 -2.96 16.10 10.73
N ARG A 142 -3.48 17.22 10.21
CA ARG A 142 -4.92 17.44 10.04
C ARG A 142 -5.52 16.41 9.08
N ALA A 143 -4.87 16.15 7.95
CA ALA A 143 -5.30 15.11 7.02
C ALA A 143 -5.28 13.72 7.66
N ALA A 144 -4.23 13.37 8.41
CA ALA A 144 -4.15 12.11 9.16
C ALA A 144 -5.32 11.93 10.14
N ALA A 145 -5.76 13.01 10.80
CA ALA A 145 -6.95 12.99 11.64
C ALA A 145 -8.24 12.71 10.85
N ILE A 146 -8.40 13.35 9.69
CA ILE A 146 -9.55 13.10 8.79
C ILE A 146 -9.53 11.65 8.27
N GLU A 147 -8.37 11.10 7.93
CA GLU A 147 -8.23 9.70 7.50
C GLU A 147 -8.53 8.71 8.64
N ALA A 148 -8.12 9.02 9.87
CA ALA A 148 -8.48 8.21 11.04
C ALA A 148 -10.00 8.16 11.23
N ILE A 149 -10.67 9.31 11.13
CA ILE A 149 -12.14 9.43 11.15
C ILE A 149 -12.77 8.65 9.98
N ALA A 150 -12.18 8.72 8.77
CA ALA A 150 -12.68 8.02 7.60
C ALA A 150 -12.63 6.49 7.77
N ASN A 151 -11.70 5.96 8.57
CA ASN A 151 -11.63 4.52 8.87
C ASN A 151 -12.84 4.05 9.72
N ARG A 152 -13.41 4.92 10.56
CA ARG A 152 -14.59 4.64 11.39
C ARG A 152 -15.53 5.85 11.45
N PRO A 153 -16.35 6.07 10.43
CA PRO A 153 -17.06 7.34 10.29
C PRO A 153 -18.27 7.40 11.23
N GLU A 154 -18.17 8.25 12.26
CA GLU A 154 -19.19 8.48 13.30
C GLU A 154 -20.06 9.73 13.00
N ALA A 155 -20.81 10.25 13.97
CA ALA A 155 -21.52 11.51 13.84
C ALA A 155 -20.54 12.68 13.60
N GLY A 156 -21.01 13.82 13.09
CA GLY A 156 -20.18 15.03 12.91
C GLY A 156 -19.28 15.04 11.67
N VAL A 157 -19.01 13.90 11.03
CA VAL A 157 -18.11 13.81 9.85
C VAL A 157 -18.52 14.74 8.71
N LEU A 158 -19.81 14.83 8.37
CA LEU A 158 -20.28 15.69 7.29
C LEU A 158 -20.07 17.18 7.61
N ALA A 159 -20.27 17.57 8.86
CA ALA A 159 -20.02 18.93 9.32
C ALA A 159 -18.51 19.26 9.26
N LEU A 160 -17.65 18.33 9.71
CA LEU A 160 -16.20 18.46 9.57
C LEU A 160 -15.77 18.63 8.11
N VAL A 161 -16.28 17.79 7.19
CA VAL A 161 -15.96 17.88 5.76
C VAL A 161 -16.35 19.25 5.21
N LYS A 162 -17.59 19.69 5.45
CA LYS A 162 -18.08 21.01 5.01
C LYS A 162 -17.24 22.15 5.57
N GLU A 163 -16.92 22.13 6.85
CA GLU A 163 -16.11 23.16 7.50
C GLU A 163 -14.68 23.19 6.97
N THR A 164 -14.06 22.03 6.78
CA THR A 164 -12.70 21.90 6.25
C THR A 164 -12.62 22.45 4.83
N LEU A 165 -13.57 22.10 3.96
CA LEU A 165 -13.61 22.59 2.58
C LEU A 165 -13.86 24.10 2.48
N ASN A 166 -14.54 24.70 3.45
CA ASN A 166 -14.76 26.14 3.52
C ASN A 166 -13.55 26.91 4.07
N ASN A 167 -12.66 26.23 4.81
CA ASN A 167 -11.52 26.82 5.50
C ASN A 167 -10.19 26.15 5.08
N LEU A 168 -10.04 25.88 3.79
CA LEU A 168 -8.79 25.36 3.25
C LEU A 168 -7.67 26.39 3.41
N PRO A 169 -6.47 26.00 3.89
CA PRO A 169 -5.35 26.93 3.99
C PRO A 169 -4.89 27.39 2.61
N ASP A 170 -4.31 28.58 2.51
CA ASP A 170 -3.68 29.05 1.25
C ASP A 170 -2.28 28.44 1.07
N ASP A 171 -2.22 27.11 1.07
CA ASP A 171 -1.02 26.31 0.85
C ASP A 171 -1.29 25.33 -0.30
N LYS A 172 -0.27 25.04 -1.12
CA LYS A 172 -0.39 24.02 -2.19
C LYS A 172 -0.71 22.62 -1.65
N GLN A 173 -0.36 22.31 -0.40
CA GLN A 173 -0.63 21.04 0.27
C GLN A 173 -2.08 20.92 0.75
N ARG A 174 -2.90 22.00 0.67
CA ARG A 174 -4.34 21.97 1.02
C ARG A 174 -5.12 20.87 0.32
N TRP A 175 -4.66 20.44 -0.85
CA TRP A 175 -5.32 19.39 -1.62
C TRP A 175 -5.33 18.04 -0.91
N VAL A 176 -4.37 17.79 -0.02
CA VAL A 176 -4.39 16.59 0.84
C VAL A 176 -5.61 16.60 1.76
N LEU A 177 -6.04 17.77 2.28
CA LEU A 177 -7.28 17.87 3.06
C LEU A 177 -8.52 17.61 2.20
N VAL A 178 -8.52 18.04 0.94
CA VAL A 178 -9.61 17.77 -0.01
C VAL A 178 -9.74 16.27 -0.27
N GLU A 179 -8.62 15.58 -0.50
CA GLU A 179 -8.57 14.13 -0.74
C GLU A 179 -8.98 13.33 0.50
N SER A 180 -8.57 13.78 1.69
CA SER A 180 -9.01 13.16 2.95
C SER A 180 -10.49 13.43 3.26
N CYS A 181 -10.99 14.63 2.95
CA CYS A 181 -12.43 14.92 3.01
C CYS A 181 -13.24 13.99 2.09
N MET A 182 -12.73 13.71 0.88
CA MET A 182 -13.34 12.77 -0.04
C MET A 182 -13.37 11.34 0.55
N SER A 183 -12.30 10.92 1.20
CA SER A 183 -12.22 9.63 1.89
C SER A 183 -13.23 9.51 3.03
N ALA A 184 -13.40 10.58 3.82
CA ALA A 184 -14.39 10.63 4.90
C ALA A 184 -15.85 10.65 4.37
N LEU A 185 -16.10 11.38 3.28
CA LEU A 185 -17.42 11.47 2.65
C LEU A 185 -17.90 10.11 2.09
N ARG A 186 -16.98 9.30 1.53
CA ARG A 186 -17.28 8.00 0.90
C ARG A 186 -18.13 7.09 1.76
N TRP A 187 -17.92 7.11 3.07
CA TRP A 187 -18.61 6.22 4.00
C TRP A 187 -19.96 6.74 4.48
N LYS A 188 -20.35 7.95 4.07
CA LYS A 188 -21.65 8.56 4.37
C LYS A 188 -22.63 8.47 3.21
N VAL A 189 -22.39 7.59 2.24
CA VAL A 189 -23.26 7.34 1.07
C VAL A 189 -24.71 7.01 1.45
N SER A 190 -24.95 6.39 2.61
CA SER A 190 -26.33 6.18 3.11
C SER A 190 -27.11 7.48 3.34
N GLN A 191 -26.43 8.61 3.47
CA GLN A 191 -26.99 9.94 3.67
C GLN A 191 -27.03 10.78 2.37
N LEU A 192 -26.85 10.16 1.20
CA LEU A 192 -26.86 10.80 -0.13
C LEU A 192 -28.00 11.81 -0.36
N LYS A 193 -29.16 11.58 0.25
CA LYS A 193 -30.37 12.41 0.09
C LYS A 193 -30.44 13.61 1.05
N THR A 194 -29.47 13.76 1.95
CA THR A 194 -29.44 14.87 2.92
C THR A 194 -28.64 16.03 2.35
N ASP A 195 -29.00 17.26 2.73
CA ASP A 195 -28.22 18.44 2.34
C ASP A 195 -26.82 18.45 3.00
N ASP A 196 -26.70 17.87 4.20
CA ASP A 196 -25.42 17.74 4.90
C ASP A 196 -24.42 16.89 4.12
N PHE A 197 -24.89 15.90 3.35
CA PHE A 197 -24.06 15.15 2.43
C PHE A 197 -23.92 15.85 1.08
N ARG A 198 -25.06 16.26 0.49
CA ARG A 198 -25.13 16.74 -0.89
C ARG A 198 -24.31 18.02 -1.10
N LEU A 199 -24.37 18.97 -0.18
CA LEU A 199 -23.66 20.25 -0.32
C LEU A 199 -22.12 20.08 -0.39
N PRO A 200 -21.44 19.41 0.56
CA PRO A 200 -20.01 19.17 0.44
C PRO A 200 -19.65 18.27 -0.75
N ALA A 201 -20.50 17.29 -1.09
CA ALA A 201 -20.29 16.46 -2.28
C ALA A 201 -20.35 17.27 -3.59
N GLU A 202 -21.30 18.21 -3.71
CA GLU A 202 -21.39 19.12 -4.86
C GLU A 202 -20.17 20.05 -4.94
N GLN A 203 -19.68 20.55 -3.80
CA GLN A 203 -18.47 21.36 -3.74
C GLN A 203 -17.26 20.58 -4.27
N LEU A 204 -17.09 19.33 -3.84
CA LEU A 204 -16.04 18.43 -4.32
C LEU A 204 -16.19 18.11 -5.82
N ALA A 205 -17.41 17.82 -6.28
CA ALA A 205 -17.66 17.57 -7.70
C ALA A 205 -17.27 18.79 -8.56
N ARG A 206 -17.60 20.02 -8.14
CA ARG A 206 -17.23 21.25 -8.84
C ARG A 206 -15.73 21.51 -8.91
N MET A 207 -14.92 20.91 -8.03
CA MET A 207 -13.45 21.03 -8.09
C MET A 207 -12.86 20.33 -9.32
N LEU A 208 -13.57 19.36 -9.93
CA LEU A 208 -13.11 18.68 -11.13
C LEU A 208 -12.89 19.62 -12.33
N ASP A 209 -13.72 20.67 -12.43
CA ASP A 209 -13.66 21.63 -13.54
C ASP A 209 -12.79 22.86 -13.20
N GLN A 210 -12.12 22.89 -12.03
CA GLN A 210 -11.30 24.03 -11.62
C GLN A 210 -9.84 23.83 -12.03
N ASP A 211 -9.26 24.80 -12.75
CA ASP A 211 -7.87 24.78 -13.19
C ASP A 211 -6.85 24.78 -12.06
N ALA A 212 -7.20 25.39 -10.92
CA ALA A 212 -6.33 25.46 -9.75
C ALA A 212 -6.15 24.10 -9.04
N VAL A 213 -7.06 23.15 -9.27
CA VAL A 213 -7.04 21.83 -8.63
C VAL A 213 -6.08 20.92 -9.41
N PRO A 214 -5.08 20.30 -8.76
CA PRO A 214 -4.16 19.39 -9.43
C PRO A 214 -4.91 18.21 -10.05
N GLU A 215 -4.47 17.75 -11.24
CA GLU A 215 -5.05 16.59 -11.92
C GLU A 215 -5.12 15.33 -11.05
N HIS A 216 -4.12 15.14 -10.17
CA HIS A 216 -4.13 14.08 -9.18
C HIS A 216 -5.37 14.13 -8.27
N THR A 217 -5.62 15.28 -7.66
CA THR A 217 -6.75 15.51 -6.75
C THR A 217 -8.07 15.34 -7.47
N LYS A 218 -8.18 15.83 -8.71
CA LYS A 218 -9.36 15.59 -9.56
C LYS A 218 -9.60 14.09 -9.78
N MET A 219 -8.54 13.33 -10.07
CA MET A 219 -8.62 11.88 -10.24
C MET A 219 -9.07 11.16 -8.94
N VAL A 220 -8.56 11.56 -7.78
CA VAL A 220 -8.98 11.01 -6.47
C VAL A 220 -10.48 11.27 -6.22
N ILE A 221 -10.96 12.48 -6.52
CA ILE A 221 -12.38 12.85 -6.43
C ILE A 221 -13.22 11.97 -7.36
N ALA A 222 -12.86 11.92 -8.65
CA ALA A 222 -13.60 11.16 -9.66
C ALA A 222 -13.66 9.65 -9.34
N ARG A 223 -12.53 9.07 -8.89
CA ARG A 223 -12.45 7.66 -8.45
C ARG A 223 -13.31 7.35 -7.25
N THR A 224 -13.31 8.25 -6.28
CA THR A 224 -14.09 8.02 -5.07
C THR A 224 -15.59 8.12 -5.39
N PHE A 225 -16.01 9.06 -6.25
CA PHE A 225 -17.38 9.10 -6.73
C PHE A 225 -17.77 7.86 -7.55
N ARG A 226 -16.90 7.39 -8.45
CA ARG A 226 -17.10 6.13 -9.18
C ARG A 226 -17.51 5.01 -8.23
N ARG A 227 -16.76 4.83 -7.13
CA ARG A 227 -17.05 3.79 -6.14
C ARG A 227 -18.32 4.05 -5.34
N MET A 228 -18.58 5.30 -4.98
CA MET A 228 -19.79 5.68 -4.23
C MET A 228 -21.07 5.42 -5.04
N PHE A 229 -21.01 5.57 -6.36
CA PHE A 229 -22.14 5.41 -7.27
C PHE A 229 -22.13 4.09 -8.06
N ASP A 230 -21.16 3.20 -7.81
CA ASP A 230 -21.00 1.92 -8.52
C ASP A 230 -20.93 2.09 -10.05
N GLU A 231 -20.14 3.07 -10.51
CA GLU A 231 -19.95 3.37 -11.94
C GLU A 231 -18.75 2.62 -12.54
N ASP A 232 -18.79 2.41 -13.85
CA ASP A 232 -17.71 1.72 -14.58
C ASP A 232 -16.44 2.58 -14.71
N HIS A 233 -16.56 3.92 -14.69
CA HIS A 233 -15.47 4.84 -15.01
C HIS A 233 -15.41 6.04 -14.07
N ALA A 234 -14.19 6.50 -13.79
CA ALA A 234 -13.93 7.78 -13.12
C ALA A 234 -14.07 8.94 -14.12
N TYR A 235 -15.27 9.51 -14.24
CA TYR A 235 -15.54 10.68 -15.08
C TYR A 235 -14.89 11.96 -14.52
N MET A 236 -14.20 12.72 -15.37
CA MET A 236 -13.49 13.94 -14.97
C MET A 236 -14.32 15.21 -15.03
N ALA A 237 -15.55 15.16 -15.56
CA ALA A 237 -16.42 16.33 -15.64
C ALA A 237 -17.30 16.45 -14.39
N ALA A 238 -17.38 17.65 -13.81
CA ALA A 238 -18.24 17.87 -12.62
C ALA A 238 -19.71 17.58 -12.91
N SER A 239 -20.20 17.95 -14.10
CA SER A 239 -21.61 17.82 -14.49
C SER A 239 -22.15 16.40 -14.32
N PHE A 240 -21.38 15.39 -14.69
CA PHE A 240 -21.78 13.98 -14.55
C PHE A 240 -22.11 13.62 -13.09
N TRP A 241 -21.25 14.03 -12.16
CA TRP A 241 -21.44 13.73 -10.74
C TRP A 241 -22.51 14.61 -10.10
N LEU A 242 -22.66 15.85 -10.53
CA LEU A 242 -23.74 16.73 -10.08
C LEU A 242 -25.12 16.17 -10.47
N ASP A 243 -25.26 15.62 -11.67
CA ASP A 243 -26.49 14.94 -12.10
C ASP A 243 -26.79 13.73 -11.20
N LYS A 244 -25.77 12.93 -10.88
CA LYS A 244 -25.89 11.77 -9.97
C LYS A 244 -26.28 12.17 -8.54
N LEU A 245 -25.67 13.24 -8.01
CA LEU A 245 -25.97 13.76 -6.67
C LEU A 245 -27.39 14.32 -6.56
N THR A 246 -27.93 14.86 -7.66
CA THR A 246 -29.29 15.42 -7.71
C THR A 246 -30.36 14.40 -8.14
N GLY A 247 -29.96 13.17 -8.48
CA GLY A 247 -30.87 12.12 -8.97
C GLY A 247 -31.38 12.36 -10.40
N GLN A 248 -30.77 13.28 -11.14
CA GLN A 248 -31.05 13.48 -12.56
C GLN A 248 -30.40 12.36 -13.39
N LYS A 249 -30.96 12.06 -14.56
CA LYS A 249 -30.30 11.16 -15.50
C LYS A 249 -29.03 11.84 -16.00
N ALA A 250 -27.88 11.35 -15.56
CA ALA A 250 -26.59 11.85 -16.01
C ALA A 250 -26.55 11.93 -17.54
N GLY A 251 -26.16 13.09 -18.06
CA GLY A 251 -26.07 13.37 -19.49
C GLY A 251 -25.18 12.38 -20.26
N GLN A 252 -25.29 12.43 -21.59
CA GLN A 252 -24.64 11.49 -22.51
C GLN A 252 -23.12 11.36 -22.23
N ARG A 253 -22.67 10.11 -22.07
CA ARG A 253 -21.28 9.71 -21.82
C ARG A 253 -20.34 10.42 -22.80
N SER A 254 -19.36 11.19 -22.33
CA SER A 254 -18.25 11.59 -23.21
C SER A 254 -17.54 10.32 -23.68
N LYS A 255 -17.12 10.27 -24.95
CA LYS A 255 -16.38 9.14 -25.52
C LYS A 255 -15.23 8.76 -24.58
N THR A 256 -15.28 7.55 -24.03
CA THR A 256 -14.19 6.97 -23.28
C THR A 256 -12.99 6.88 -24.21
N LEU A 257 -11.90 7.58 -23.88
CA LEU A 257 -10.60 7.25 -24.45
C LEU A 257 -10.31 5.78 -24.10
N ALA A 258 -9.74 5.02 -25.03
CA ALA A 258 -9.33 3.66 -24.73
C ALA A 258 -8.32 3.71 -23.58
N GLN A 259 -8.70 3.20 -22.41
CA GLN A 259 -7.83 3.18 -21.24
C GLN A 259 -6.78 2.10 -21.44
N PRO A 260 -5.49 2.38 -21.18
CA PRO A 260 -4.47 1.34 -21.23
C PRO A 260 -4.81 0.27 -20.20
N SER A 261 -4.51 -0.97 -20.55
CA SER A 261 -4.87 -2.13 -19.75
C SER A 261 -3.69 -3.07 -19.62
N PHE A 262 -3.49 -3.64 -18.44
CA PHE A 262 -2.51 -4.69 -18.22
C PHE A 262 -3.19 -5.96 -17.75
N LEU A 263 -3.09 -7.02 -18.54
CA LEU A 263 -3.77 -8.29 -18.29
C LEU A 263 -5.27 -8.11 -17.99
N GLY A 264 -5.96 -7.29 -18.79
CA GLY A 264 -7.40 -7.04 -18.69
C GLY A 264 -7.84 -6.12 -17.55
N LEU A 265 -6.92 -5.66 -16.69
CA LEU A 265 -7.20 -4.62 -15.71
C LEU A 265 -6.94 -3.25 -16.33
N LEU A 266 -7.91 -2.33 -16.22
CA LEU A 266 -7.85 -1.00 -16.81
C LEU A 266 -7.11 -0.04 -15.88
N ALA A 267 -6.27 0.83 -16.44
CA ALA A 267 -5.66 1.91 -15.68
C ALA A 267 -6.61 3.11 -15.60
N GLU A 268 -6.57 3.82 -14.48
CA GLU A 268 -7.16 5.15 -14.36
C GLU A 268 -6.08 6.21 -14.10
N GLY A 269 -6.31 7.43 -14.61
CA GLY A 269 -5.30 8.49 -14.59
C GLY A 269 -4.22 8.37 -15.68
N ASN A 270 -3.30 9.33 -15.65
CA ASN A 270 -2.33 9.53 -16.73
C ASN A 270 -0.90 9.09 -16.36
N ARG A 271 -0.67 8.65 -15.12
CA ARG A 271 0.65 8.25 -14.61
C ARG A 271 0.59 6.81 -14.12
N ILE A 272 1.19 5.89 -14.86
CA ILE A 272 1.02 4.45 -14.68
C ILE A 272 2.35 3.81 -14.31
N CYS A 273 2.43 3.14 -13.16
CA CYS A 273 3.61 2.36 -12.79
C CYS A 273 3.33 0.86 -12.92
N TYR A 274 4.17 0.15 -13.65
CA TYR A 274 4.18 -1.30 -13.72
C TYR A 274 5.23 -1.83 -12.74
N VAL A 275 4.85 -2.71 -11.83
CA VAL A 275 5.71 -3.33 -10.83
C VAL A 275 5.74 -4.82 -11.14
N ILE A 276 6.85 -5.27 -11.70
CA ILE A 276 6.97 -6.58 -12.34
C ILE A 276 7.90 -7.47 -11.53
N ASP A 277 7.38 -8.62 -11.11
CA ASP A 277 8.17 -9.68 -10.53
C ASP A 277 9.18 -10.23 -11.54
N MET A 278 10.42 -10.28 -11.11
CA MET A 278 11.57 -10.83 -11.82
C MET A 278 12.35 -11.80 -10.92
N SER A 279 11.72 -12.36 -9.88
CA SER A 279 12.27 -13.47 -9.11
C SER A 279 12.51 -14.70 -9.98
N ASP A 280 13.30 -15.65 -9.48
CA ASP A 280 13.60 -16.89 -10.19
C ASP A 280 12.34 -17.74 -10.41
N SER A 281 11.36 -17.66 -9.52
CA SER A 281 10.10 -18.41 -9.61
C SER A 281 9.28 -18.07 -10.86
N MET A 282 9.41 -16.84 -11.38
CA MET A 282 8.82 -16.41 -12.65
C MET A 282 9.31 -17.20 -13.87
N LEU A 283 10.40 -17.97 -13.76
CA LEU A 283 10.87 -18.87 -14.82
C LEU A 283 10.13 -20.21 -14.85
N THR A 284 9.25 -20.49 -13.89
CA THR A 284 8.40 -21.67 -13.93
C THR A 284 7.56 -21.67 -15.22
N PRO A 285 7.55 -22.80 -15.97
CA PRO A 285 6.74 -22.93 -17.18
C PRO A 285 5.25 -22.74 -16.92
N LEU A 286 4.57 -22.04 -17.82
CA LEU A 286 3.11 -21.89 -17.78
C LEU A 286 2.43 -23.24 -18.00
N THR A 287 1.52 -23.57 -17.10
CA THR A 287 0.52 -24.63 -17.24
C THR A 287 -0.44 -24.34 -18.38
N LEU A 288 -1.17 -25.37 -18.82
CA LEU A 288 -2.20 -25.21 -19.85
C LEU A 288 -3.31 -24.25 -19.40
N GLN A 289 -3.73 -24.34 -18.13
CA GLN A 289 -4.75 -23.45 -17.57
C GLN A 289 -4.28 -21.99 -17.57
N GLU A 290 -3.06 -21.71 -17.12
CA GLU A 290 -2.52 -20.34 -17.15
C GLU A 290 -2.48 -19.80 -18.59
N LYS A 291 -2.07 -20.62 -19.58
CA LYS A 291 -2.10 -20.20 -21.00
C LYS A 291 -3.51 -19.90 -21.50
N GLU A 292 -4.50 -20.69 -21.11
CA GLU A 292 -5.90 -20.46 -21.49
C GLU A 292 -6.47 -19.18 -20.87
N ASP A 293 -6.22 -18.95 -19.58
CA ASP A 293 -6.67 -17.76 -18.85
C ASP A 293 -6.01 -16.47 -19.37
N LEU A 294 -4.74 -16.55 -19.78
CA LEU A 294 -4.02 -15.42 -20.38
C LEU A 294 -4.54 -15.12 -21.81
N ARG A 295 -4.91 -16.14 -22.59
CA ARG A 295 -5.47 -15.96 -23.95
C ARG A 295 -6.87 -15.36 -23.94
N ASN A 296 -7.65 -15.67 -22.91
CA ASN A 296 -9.04 -15.23 -22.77
C ASN A 296 -9.19 -14.37 -21.52
N PRO A 297 -8.63 -13.15 -21.50
CA PRO A 297 -8.76 -12.29 -20.36
C PRO A 297 -10.24 -11.96 -20.11
N VAL A 298 -10.76 -12.40 -18.97
CA VAL A 298 -12.05 -11.91 -18.46
C VAL A 298 -11.89 -10.41 -18.27
N THR A 299 -12.69 -9.63 -19.00
CA THR A 299 -12.66 -8.17 -18.99
C THR A 299 -13.99 -7.67 -18.45
N GLY A 300 -13.95 -7.00 -17.30
CA GLY A 300 -15.12 -6.39 -16.66
C GLY A 300 -16.02 -7.38 -15.93
N HIS A 301 -16.25 -7.15 -14.64
CA HIS A 301 -17.44 -7.68 -13.99
C HIS A 301 -18.65 -6.90 -14.52
N LYS A 302 -19.20 -7.32 -15.67
CA LYS A 302 -20.56 -6.86 -15.98
C LYS A 302 -21.49 -7.55 -14.99
N LYS A 303 -22.15 -6.78 -14.12
CA LYS A 303 -23.39 -7.28 -13.52
C LYS A 303 -24.30 -7.65 -14.68
N LEU A 304 -24.58 -8.94 -14.81
CA LEU A 304 -25.66 -9.40 -15.67
C LEU A 304 -26.96 -8.89 -15.04
N ASP A 305 -27.76 -8.16 -15.81
CA ASP A 305 -29.09 -7.71 -15.38
C ASP A 305 -30.03 -8.91 -15.07
N ASP A 306 -29.64 -10.11 -15.47
CA ASP A 306 -30.33 -11.39 -15.25
C ASP A 306 -29.35 -12.40 -14.59
N PRO A 307 -29.62 -12.86 -13.35
CA PRO A 307 -28.78 -13.84 -12.66
C PRO A 307 -28.73 -15.22 -13.34
N ASP A 308 -29.63 -15.51 -14.28
CA ASP A 308 -29.66 -16.76 -15.06
C ASP A 308 -29.02 -16.63 -16.46
N ALA A 309 -28.64 -15.42 -16.88
CA ALA A 309 -27.95 -15.22 -18.16
C ALA A 309 -26.51 -15.76 -18.07
N LYS A 310 -26.12 -16.66 -18.96
CA LYS A 310 -24.71 -17.01 -19.12
C LYS A 310 -23.97 -15.81 -19.72
N GLU A 311 -22.89 -15.35 -19.08
CA GLU A 311 -22.01 -14.36 -19.71
C GLU A 311 -21.59 -14.89 -21.08
N PRO A 312 -21.80 -14.12 -22.17
CA PRO A 312 -21.25 -14.50 -23.45
C PRO A 312 -19.73 -14.62 -23.31
N PRO A 313 -19.10 -15.65 -23.90
CA PRO A 313 -17.66 -15.82 -23.79
C PRO A 313 -16.96 -14.53 -24.25
N PRO A 314 -15.96 -14.02 -23.50
CA PRO A 314 -15.27 -12.80 -23.86
C PRO A 314 -14.74 -12.93 -25.29
N LYS A 315 -14.99 -11.92 -26.12
CA LYS A 315 -14.40 -11.89 -27.47
C LYS A 315 -12.88 -11.80 -27.30
N PRO A 316 -12.09 -12.66 -27.94
CA PRO A 316 -10.64 -12.62 -27.81
C PRO A 316 -10.11 -11.27 -28.30
N ASP A 317 -9.29 -10.62 -27.48
CA ASP A 317 -8.59 -9.39 -27.83
C ASP A 317 -7.61 -9.69 -28.99
N PRO A 318 -7.75 -9.04 -30.15
CA PRO A 318 -6.96 -9.35 -31.33
C PRO A 318 -5.45 -9.15 -31.11
N ASP A 319 -5.05 -8.21 -30.26
CA ASP A 319 -3.62 -8.01 -29.96
C ASP A 319 -3.08 -9.12 -29.05
N VAL A 320 -3.91 -9.63 -28.13
CA VAL A 320 -3.56 -10.78 -27.28
C VAL A 320 -3.48 -12.05 -28.13
N ALA A 321 -4.38 -12.22 -29.09
CA ALA A 321 -4.32 -13.31 -30.07
C ALA A 321 -3.06 -13.22 -30.95
N GLY A 322 -2.56 -12.01 -31.21
CA GLY A 322 -1.34 -11.74 -31.98
C GLY A 322 -0.03 -11.90 -31.21
N LEU A 323 -0.05 -12.22 -29.91
CA LEU A 323 1.17 -12.48 -29.13
C LEU A 323 1.92 -13.73 -29.65
N PRO A 324 3.26 -13.77 -29.52
CA PRO A 324 4.07 -14.91 -29.97
C PRO A 324 3.94 -16.10 -29.00
N TRP A 325 2.77 -16.72 -28.97
CA TRP A 325 2.41 -17.79 -28.02
C TRP A 325 3.33 -19.02 -28.09
N ASP A 326 4.02 -19.23 -29.20
CA ASP A 326 5.06 -20.25 -29.38
C ASP A 326 6.31 -19.98 -28.54
N LYS A 327 6.57 -18.69 -28.24
CA LYS A 327 7.73 -18.23 -27.45
C LYS A 327 7.39 -17.93 -25.99
N ILE A 328 6.09 -17.87 -25.64
CA ILE A 328 5.62 -17.66 -24.27
C ILE A 328 5.63 -19.01 -23.54
N ILE A 329 6.76 -19.31 -22.91
CA ILE A 329 6.99 -20.58 -22.21
C ILE A 329 6.81 -20.41 -20.71
N THR A 330 7.43 -19.36 -20.14
CA THR A 330 7.46 -19.10 -18.69
C THR A 330 6.51 -17.99 -18.26
N ARG A 331 6.25 -17.85 -16.96
CA ARG A 331 5.45 -16.74 -16.41
C ARG A 331 6.10 -15.38 -16.68
N PHE A 332 7.44 -15.31 -16.66
CA PHE A 332 8.21 -14.13 -17.06
C PHE A 332 8.00 -13.77 -18.54
N ASP A 333 8.01 -14.76 -19.44
CA ASP A 333 7.72 -14.49 -20.86
C ASP A 333 6.32 -13.88 -21.04
N ALA A 334 5.32 -14.40 -20.33
CA ALA A 334 3.98 -13.81 -20.35
C ALA A 334 3.99 -12.39 -19.80
N ALA A 335 4.54 -12.16 -18.61
CA ALA A 335 4.63 -10.83 -18.00
C ALA A 335 5.30 -9.82 -18.95
N ARG A 336 6.42 -10.21 -19.57
CA ARG A 336 7.16 -9.41 -20.56
C ARG A 336 6.31 -9.06 -21.77
N GLU A 337 5.68 -10.05 -22.42
CA GLU A 337 4.92 -9.81 -23.65
C GLU A 337 3.64 -8.99 -23.40
N PHE A 338 2.93 -9.23 -22.29
CA PHE A 338 1.78 -8.41 -21.90
C PHE A 338 2.20 -6.99 -21.51
N LEU A 339 3.38 -6.80 -20.92
CA LEU A 339 3.88 -5.47 -20.58
C LEU A 339 4.20 -4.68 -21.85
N LYS A 340 4.85 -5.30 -22.82
CA LYS A 340 5.09 -4.69 -24.15
C LYS A 340 3.78 -4.26 -24.80
N LEU A 341 2.75 -5.10 -24.74
CA LEU A 341 1.43 -4.76 -25.27
C LEU A 341 0.83 -3.55 -24.55
N SER A 342 0.87 -3.54 -23.21
CA SER A 342 0.36 -2.42 -22.41
C SER A 342 1.11 -1.11 -22.70
N LEU A 343 2.44 -1.16 -22.81
CA LEU A 343 3.28 -0.01 -23.13
C LEU A 343 2.96 0.58 -24.52
N LYS A 344 2.70 -0.27 -25.52
CA LYS A 344 2.30 0.16 -26.87
C LYS A 344 0.91 0.79 -26.93
N ARG A 345 0.06 0.53 -25.93
CA ARG A 345 -1.29 1.10 -25.81
C ARG A 345 -1.32 2.45 -25.09
N LEU A 346 -0.21 2.89 -24.52
CA LEU A 346 -0.13 4.19 -23.85
C LEU A 346 -0.23 5.34 -24.86
N SER A 347 -0.93 6.41 -24.47
CA SER A 347 -1.08 7.61 -25.28
C SER A 347 0.01 8.67 -24.97
N PRO A 348 0.33 9.58 -25.91
CA PRO A 348 1.42 10.57 -25.74
C PRO A 348 1.25 11.59 -24.60
N ASP A 349 0.03 11.74 -24.08
CA ASP A 349 -0.30 12.56 -22.91
C ASP A 349 -0.07 11.83 -21.57
N GLN A 350 0.19 10.53 -21.62
CA GLN A 350 0.46 9.70 -20.45
C GLN A 350 1.95 9.68 -20.08
N TYR A 351 2.19 9.19 -18.87
CA TYR A 351 3.49 8.96 -18.26
C TYR A 351 3.51 7.55 -17.70
N PHE A 352 4.70 6.94 -17.68
CA PHE A 352 4.86 5.61 -17.13
C PHE A 352 6.20 5.41 -16.43
N ALA A 353 6.25 4.37 -15.59
CA ALA A 353 7.49 3.83 -15.02
C ALA A 353 7.40 2.30 -15.00
N VAL A 354 8.51 1.60 -15.21
CA VAL A 354 8.59 0.15 -15.02
C VAL A 354 9.54 -0.13 -13.85
N ALA A 355 8.97 -0.46 -12.71
CA ALA A 355 9.67 -1.00 -11.56
C ALA A 355 9.74 -2.54 -11.68
N TRP A 356 10.84 -3.10 -11.20
CA TRP A 356 11.05 -4.54 -11.12
C TRP A 356 11.49 -4.92 -9.71
N PHE A 357 11.24 -6.18 -9.34
CA PHE A 357 11.76 -6.74 -8.10
C PHE A 357 12.20 -8.20 -8.27
N GLY A 358 13.31 -8.53 -7.64
CA GLY A 358 13.89 -9.85 -7.41
C GLY A 358 14.44 -9.86 -5.98
N THR A 359 15.69 -10.31 -5.77
CA THR A 359 16.39 -10.06 -4.49
C THR A 359 16.51 -8.55 -4.24
N GLU A 360 16.90 -7.80 -5.27
CA GLU A 360 16.89 -6.34 -5.28
C GLU A 360 15.61 -5.80 -5.94
N ALA A 361 15.33 -4.52 -5.74
CA ALA A 361 14.27 -3.82 -6.48
C ALA A 361 14.78 -2.52 -7.10
N GLY A 362 14.33 -2.24 -8.33
CA GLY A 362 14.81 -1.11 -9.11
C GLY A 362 13.80 -0.63 -10.15
N LEU A 363 14.23 0.33 -10.97
CA LEU A 363 13.53 0.73 -12.19
C LEU A 363 14.29 0.17 -13.40
N LEU A 364 13.62 0.02 -14.53
CA LEU A 364 14.32 -0.10 -15.81
C LEU A 364 15.01 1.23 -16.14
N ASP A 365 16.21 1.16 -16.70
CA ASP A 365 17.08 2.32 -16.96
C ASP A 365 16.42 3.33 -17.91
N GLU A 366 15.70 2.82 -18.92
CA GLU A 366 14.98 3.66 -19.89
C GLU A 366 13.67 4.25 -19.32
N SER A 367 13.32 3.89 -18.08
CA SER A 367 12.23 4.46 -17.28
C SER A 367 12.67 4.85 -15.86
N ASP A 368 13.78 5.58 -15.74
CA ASP A 368 14.31 6.15 -14.48
C ASP A 368 13.40 7.28 -13.91
N GLY A 369 12.21 6.89 -13.47
CA GLY A 369 11.16 7.75 -12.93
C GLY A 369 9.86 7.66 -13.74
N MET A 370 8.92 8.56 -13.42
CA MET A 370 7.64 8.71 -14.10
C MET A 370 7.83 9.51 -15.40
N VAL A 371 8.20 8.81 -16.47
CA VAL A 371 8.63 9.39 -17.74
C VAL A 371 7.47 9.55 -18.72
N LYS A 372 7.45 10.67 -19.45
CA LYS A 372 6.44 10.91 -20.49
C LYS A 372 6.53 9.89 -21.63
N VAL A 373 5.39 9.45 -22.13
CA VAL A 373 5.29 8.52 -23.27
C VAL A 373 5.78 9.19 -24.55
N THR A 374 6.68 8.52 -25.25
CA THR A 374 7.06 8.78 -26.65
C THR A 374 7.38 7.45 -27.31
N ASP A 375 7.14 7.32 -28.62
CA ASP A 375 7.39 6.07 -29.36
C ASP A 375 8.83 5.58 -29.15
N LYS A 376 9.81 6.48 -29.30
CA LYS A 376 11.23 6.19 -29.08
C LYS A 376 11.52 5.65 -27.67
N ARG A 377 10.84 6.17 -26.64
CA ARG A 377 11.05 5.72 -25.27
C ARG A 377 10.40 4.36 -25.01
N VAL A 378 9.19 4.15 -25.54
CA VAL A 378 8.53 2.85 -25.48
C VAL A 378 9.38 1.79 -26.18
N GLU A 379 9.93 2.07 -27.36
CA GLU A 379 10.85 1.18 -28.07
C GLU A 379 12.10 0.82 -27.24
N LYS A 380 12.70 1.81 -26.58
CA LYS A 380 13.88 1.62 -25.71
C LYS A 380 13.57 0.73 -24.51
N VAL A 381 12.47 0.97 -23.81
CA VAL A 381 12.04 0.14 -22.68
C VAL A 381 11.71 -1.29 -23.15
N ILE A 382 11.07 -1.44 -24.31
CA ILE A 382 10.83 -2.77 -24.91
C ILE A 382 12.14 -3.48 -25.24
N ALA A 383 13.12 -2.78 -25.81
CA ALA A 383 14.43 -3.35 -26.10
C ALA A 383 15.18 -3.76 -24.83
N GLU A 384 15.07 -2.98 -23.76
CA GLU A 384 15.62 -3.33 -22.44
C GLU A 384 14.96 -4.59 -21.87
N LEU A 385 13.62 -4.69 -21.93
CA LEU A 385 12.88 -5.90 -21.55
C LEU A 385 13.30 -7.13 -22.36
N ASP A 386 13.53 -6.96 -23.67
CA ASP A 386 14.00 -8.02 -24.56
C ASP A 386 15.46 -8.45 -24.30
N ALA A 387 16.27 -7.56 -23.73
CA ALA A 387 17.65 -7.84 -23.36
C ALA A 387 17.76 -8.70 -22.08
N ILE A 388 16.71 -8.77 -21.26
CA ILE A 388 16.69 -9.63 -20.06
C ILE A 388 16.68 -11.11 -20.49
N LYS A 389 17.73 -11.84 -20.12
CA LYS A 389 17.90 -13.27 -20.42
C LYS A 389 18.02 -14.08 -19.13
N PRO A 390 17.22 -15.15 -18.99
CA PRO A 390 17.39 -16.10 -17.89
C PRO A 390 18.78 -16.75 -17.91
N GLY A 391 19.37 -16.90 -16.73
CA GLY A 391 20.53 -17.75 -16.48
C GLY A 391 20.17 -19.24 -16.52
N LYS A 392 21.20 -20.09 -16.56
CA LYS A 392 21.03 -21.55 -16.71
C LYS A 392 20.41 -22.18 -15.46
N PRO A 393 19.62 -23.26 -15.62
CA PRO A 393 19.16 -24.10 -14.50
C PRO A 393 20.31 -24.60 -13.62
N THR A 394 20.04 -24.68 -12.32
CA THR A 394 20.92 -25.28 -11.31
C THR A 394 20.13 -26.26 -10.44
N PRO A 395 20.77 -27.14 -9.63
CA PRO A 395 20.04 -28.02 -8.71
C PRO A 395 19.10 -27.29 -7.75
N ALA A 396 19.46 -26.09 -7.29
CA ALA A 396 18.63 -25.26 -6.41
C ALA A 396 17.58 -24.41 -7.17
N ARG A 397 17.75 -24.27 -8.49
CA ARG A 397 16.91 -23.44 -9.37
C ARG A 397 16.65 -24.19 -10.66
N LYS A 398 15.74 -25.16 -10.60
CA LYS A 398 15.45 -26.12 -11.69
C LYS A 398 15.03 -25.46 -13.01
N ASP A 399 14.41 -24.28 -12.95
CA ASP A 399 13.88 -23.56 -14.11
C ASP A 399 14.82 -22.44 -14.61
N GLY A 400 15.95 -22.20 -13.93
CA GLY A 400 16.89 -21.13 -14.26
C GLY A 400 16.97 -20.04 -13.19
N THR A 401 17.75 -19.01 -13.47
CA THR A 401 17.91 -17.83 -12.59
C THR A 401 17.53 -16.57 -13.35
N LEU A 402 16.88 -15.62 -12.70
CA LEU A 402 16.48 -14.33 -13.26
C LEU A 402 17.07 -13.18 -12.44
N ARG A 403 16.42 -12.78 -11.35
CA ARG A 403 16.93 -11.79 -10.39
C ARG A 403 16.85 -12.25 -8.93
N GLY A 404 16.77 -13.57 -8.68
CA GLY A 404 16.88 -14.15 -7.35
C GLY A 404 15.55 -14.30 -6.62
N LEU A 405 15.48 -13.80 -5.39
CA LEU A 405 14.36 -13.99 -4.46
C LEU A 405 13.22 -13.00 -4.76
N THR A 406 12.20 -12.91 -3.89
CA THR A 406 11.00 -12.10 -4.14
C THR A 406 10.93 -10.93 -3.14
N ASN A 407 11.29 -9.72 -3.60
CA ASN A 407 11.24 -8.45 -2.84
C ASN A 407 10.08 -7.54 -3.32
N LEU A 408 8.86 -8.05 -3.19
CA LEU A 408 7.61 -7.35 -3.49
C LEU A 408 7.50 -6.00 -2.76
N HIS A 409 7.92 -5.92 -1.49
CA HIS A 409 7.94 -4.65 -0.74
C HIS A 409 8.82 -3.60 -1.42
N GLY A 410 10.05 -3.95 -1.79
CA GLY A 410 10.95 -3.07 -2.52
C GLY A 410 10.36 -2.60 -3.85
N GLY A 411 9.76 -3.51 -4.62
CA GLY A 411 9.11 -3.20 -5.89
C GLY A 411 7.99 -2.15 -5.77
N ILE A 412 7.06 -2.35 -4.83
CA ILE A 412 5.98 -1.38 -4.58
C ILE A 412 6.54 -0.06 -4.03
N GLN A 413 7.55 -0.12 -3.16
CA GLN A 413 8.19 1.09 -2.64
C GLN A 413 8.77 1.94 -3.78
N ARG A 414 9.36 1.34 -4.82
CA ARG A 414 9.85 2.09 -6.00
C ARG A 414 8.69 2.79 -6.71
N ALA A 415 7.54 2.13 -6.87
CA ALA A 415 6.36 2.76 -7.49
C ALA A 415 5.88 4.00 -6.74
N PHE A 416 5.90 3.97 -5.40
CA PHE A 416 5.52 5.12 -4.57
C PHE A 416 6.59 6.21 -4.51
N LYS A 417 7.87 5.83 -4.61
CA LYS A 417 9.01 6.76 -4.67
C LYS A 417 9.21 7.39 -6.05
N CYS A 418 8.61 6.84 -7.12
CA CYS A 418 8.69 7.41 -8.45
C CYS A 418 8.18 8.86 -8.48
N LYS A 419 9.01 9.74 -9.05
CA LYS A 419 8.67 11.10 -9.47
C LYS A 419 9.16 11.31 -10.89
N GLY A 420 9.00 12.50 -11.47
CA GLY A 420 9.32 12.76 -12.88
C GLY A 420 10.64 12.12 -13.34
N LYS A 421 11.77 12.51 -12.74
CA LYS A 421 13.05 11.78 -12.88
C LYS A 421 13.54 11.27 -11.54
N GLY A 422 13.90 9.99 -11.50
CA GLY A 422 14.43 9.29 -10.34
C GLY A 422 13.41 9.05 -9.23
N LEU A 423 13.94 8.75 -8.05
CA LEU A 423 13.18 8.37 -6.86
C LEU A 423 13.24 9.44 -5.77
N ILE A 424 12.17 9.54 -4.97
CA ILE A 424 12.16 10.21 -3.68
C ILE A 424 12.97 9.36 -2.70
N LYS A 425 13.77 9.99 -1.83
CA LYS A 425 14.68 9.27 -0.92
C LYS A 425 13.95 8.78 0.33
N ASP A 426 13.42 9.74 1.09
CA ASP A 426 12.81 9.56 2.40
C ASP A 426 11.42 10.19 2.41
N TYR A 427 10.51 9.65 3.22
CA TYR A 427 9.16 10.17 3.46
C TYR A 427 8.33 10.44 2.19
N GLU A 428 8.36 9.51 1.23
CA GLU A 428 7.68 9.64 -0.07
C GLU A 428 6.18 9.93 0.01
N TYR A 429 5.53 9.45 1.07
CA TYR A 429 4.09 9.58 1.27
C TYR A 429 3.61 11.02 1.59
N ILE A 430 4.53 11.92 1.96
CA ILE A 430 4.25 13.35 2.21
C ILE A 430 5.03 14.30 1.28
N ASP A 431 5.86 13.76 0.37
CA ASP A 431 6.64 14.58 -0.56
C ASP A 431 5.75 15.12 -1.69
N TRP A 432 5.74 16.45 -1.86
CA TRP A 432 4.92 17.14 -2.86
C TRP A 432 5.15 16.67 -4.31
N LEU A 433 6.38 16.28 -4.65
CA LEU A 433 6.68 15.71 -5.98
C LEU A 433 6.07 14.32 -6.14
N GLY A 434 5.93 13.57 -5.05
CA GLY A 434 5.17 12.33 -5.02
C GLY A 434 3.73 12.57 -5.49
N PHE A 435 3.03 13.53 -4.90
CA PHE A 435 1.66 13.90 -5.30
C PHE A 435 1.53 14.34 -6.76
N THR A 436 2.37 15.29 -7.16
CA THR A 436 2.24 15.95 -8.47
C THR A 436 2.88 15.21 -9.63
N GLN A 437 3.79 14.27 -9.37
CA GLN A 437 4.54 13.57 -10.42
C GLN A 437 4.58 12.05 -10.26
N GLY A 438 4.14 11.48 -9.13
CA GLY A 438 4.11 10.04 -8.92
C GLY A 438 2.94 9.34 -9.58
N ALA A 439 2.82 8.02 -9.37
CA ALA A 439 1.79 7.20 -10.01
C ALA A 439 0.36 7.55 -9.55
N ASP A 440 -0.58 7.47 -10.49
CA ASP A 440 -2.03 7.44 -10.26
C ASP A 440 -2.53 5.98 -10.20
N THR A 441 -1.96 5.12 -11.05
CA THR A 441 -2.23 3.68 -11.08
C THR A 441 -0.93 2.89 -10.94
N VAL A 442 -0.96 1.84 -10.12
CA VAL A 442 0.09 0.85 -9.96
C VAL A 442 -0.46 -0.51 -10.39
N PHE A 443 0.17 -1.15 -11.36
CA PHE A 443 -0.06 -2.56 -11.67
C PHE A 443 1.05 -3.40 -11.04
N LEU A 444 0.70 -4.25 -10.09
CA LEU A 444 1.59 -5.25 -9.51
C LEU A 444 1.33 -6.60 -10.17
N LEU A 445 2.37 -7.22 -10.72
CA LEU A 445 2.33 -8.62 -11.18
C LEU A 445 3.34 -9.43 -10.37
N SER A 446 2.89 -10.54 -9.79
CA SER A 446 3.73 -11.50 -9.08
C SER A 446 3.20 -12.93 -9.22
N ASP A 447 4.07 -13.92 -9.12
CA ASP A 447 3.72 -15.33 -9.07
C ASP A 447 4.05 -16.03 -7.75
N GLY A 448 4.67 -15.30 -6.82
CA GLY A 448 5.24 -15.86 -5.59
C GLY A 448 4.87 -15.10 -4.32
N LYS A 449 5.41 -15.59 -3.21
CA LYS A 449 5.33 -14.97 -1.88
C LYS A 449 6.52 -14.05 -1.67
N GLN A 450 6.33 -12.97 -0.91
CA GLN A 450 7.41 -12.14 -0.37
C GLN A 450 8.42 -13.00 0.41
N THR A 451 9.66 -13.08 -0.06
CA THR A 451 10.76 -13.86 0.55
C THR A 451 11.99 -13.01 0.89
N TRP A 452 12.03 -11.74 0.47
CA TRP A 452 13.18 -10.84 0.69
C TRP A 452 12.78 -9.39 0.93
N SER A 453 13.67 -8.54 1.45
CA SER A 453 13.46 -7.09 1.51
C SER A 453 14.79 -6.32 1.37
N ASP A 454 14.71 -5.02 1.07
CA ASP A 454 15.86 -4.12 0.90
C ASP A 454 16.75 -3.94 2.14
N TRP A 455 16.34 -4.48 3.29
CA TRP A 455 17.07 -4.36 4.56
C TRP A 455 17.64 -5.71 4.99
N ASP A 456 17.97 -6.54 4.01
CA ASP A 456 18.69 -7.76 4.25
C ASP A 456 20.10 -7.49 4.80
N CYS A 457 20.56 -8.37 5.67
CA CYS A 457 21.88 -8.22 6.29
C CYS A 457 22.37 -9.54 6.86
N LEU A 458 23.69 -9.75 6.80
CA LEU A 458 24.36 -10.81 7.54
C LEU A 458 24.42 -10.43 9.03
N ASP A 459 24.03 -11.35 9.90
CA ASP A 459 24.06 -11.16 11.35
C ASP A 459 24.30 -12.53 12.03
N LYS A 460 24.69 -12.52 13.30
CA LYS A 460 24.88 -13.72 14.12
C LYS A 460 23.59 -14.57 14.14
N ALA A 461 23.72 -15.89 14.08
CA ALA A 461 22.58 -16.78 14.29
C ALA A 461 22.26 -16.94 15.79
N ASP A 462 20.98 -16.91 16.14
CA ASP A 462 20.47 -17.42 17.40
C ASP A 462 20.04 -18.89 17.23
N THR A 463 20.01 -19.66 18.31
CA THR A 463 19.73 -21.12 18.25
C THR A 463 18.35 -21.46 17.68
N ALA A 464 17.40 -20.52 17.78
CA ALA A 464 16.05 -20.65 17.26
C ALA A 464 15.90 -20.20 15.80
N ASP A 465 16.93 -19.59 15.21
CA ASP A 465 16.86 -19.15 13.81
C ASP A 465 16.93 -20.35 12.86
N VAL A 466 16.45 -20.15 11.64
CA VAL A 466 16.46 -21.17 10.58
C VAL A 466 17.31 -20.65 9.43
N ALA A 467 18.22 -21.48 8.96
CA ALA A 467 19.03 -21.27 7.76
C ALA A 467 18.32 -21.92 6.58
N GLY A 468 18.29 -21.26 5.42
CA GLY A 468 17.67 -21.86 4.25
C GLY A 468 17.50 -20.89 3.11
N ASP A 469 17.24 -21.46 1.94
CA ASP A 469 16.84 -20.71 0.76
C ASP A 469 15.32 -20.84 0.59
N PRO A 470 14.56 -19.75 0.86
CA PRO A 470 13.10 -19.78 0.89
C PRO A 470 12.46 -20.27 -0.41
N GLU A 471 13.12 -20.07 -1.56
CA GLU A 471 12.62 -20.51 -2.87
C GLU A 471 12.86 -22.01 -3.11
N SER A 472 13.84 -22.61 -2.43
CA SER A 472 14.13 -24.04 -2.55
C SER A 472 13.36 -24.91 -1.56
N GLY A 473 12.80 -24.31 -0.50
CA GLY A 473 12.12 -25.01 0.60
C GLY A 473 13.03 -25.86 1.49
N ASN A 474 14.35 -25.73 1.37
CA ASN A 474 15.32 -26.45 2.18
C ASN A 474 15.70 -25.64 3.43
N ASP A 475 14.91 -25.79 4.48
CA ASP A 475 15.18 -25.21 5.79
C ASP A 475 16.05 -26.15 6.64
N SER A 476 17.09 -25.62 7.26
CA SER A 476 17.96 -26.28 8.23
C SER A 476 18.00 -25.46 9.53
N PRO A 477 18.06 -26.08 10.72
CA PRO A 477 18.22 -25.33 11.97
C PRO A 477 19.45 -24.43 11.91
N GLY A 478 19.28 -23.14 12.22
CA GLY A 478 20.32 -22.12 12.14
C GLY A 478 21.41 -22.27 13.19
N GLY A 479 21.18 -23.08 14.23
CA GLY A 479 22.12 -23.30 15.33
C GLY A 479 23.48 -23.90 14.92
N ASP A 480 23.59 -24.47 13.73
CA ASP A 480 24.85 -25.01 13.18
C ASP A 480 25.68 -23.95 12.43
N TYR A 481 25.14 -22.75 12.21
CA TYR A 481 25.80 -21.66 11.50
C TYR A 481 26.12 -20.50 12.44
N PRO A 482 27.34 -19.92 12.41
CA PRO A 482 27.67 -18.78 13.27
C PRO A 482 26.95 -17.49 12.85
N GLU A 483 26.63 -17.35 11.56
CA GLU A 483 25.97 -16.19 10.96
C GLU A 483 24.91 -16.65 9.95
N LEU A 484 23.83 -15.88 9.82
CA LEU A 484 22.74 -16.07 8.88
C LEU A 484 22.44 -14.77 8.14
N HIS A 485 21.93 -14.93 6.92
CA HIS A 485 21.40 -13.83 6.15
C HIS A 485 19.96 -13.56 6.54
N PHE A 486 19.69 -12.45 7.22
CA PHE A 486 18.33 -12.07 7.59
C PHE A 486 17.69 -11.25 6.46
N TYR A 487 16.42 -11.52 6.21
CA TYR A 487 15.66 -11.02 5.06
C TYR A 487 15.10 -9.59 5.23
N GLY A 488 15.22 -9.01 6.44
CA GLY A 488 14.66 -7.71 6.82
C GLY A 488 13.17 -7.74 7.21
N PRO A 489 12.65 -6.68 7.87
CA PRO A 489 11.35 -6.67 8.57
C PRO A 489 10.13 -6.90 7.68
N TYR A 490 10.21 -6.58 6.39
CA TYR A 490 9.05 -6.62 5.48
C TYR A 490 8.80 -8.00 4.85
N VAL A 491 9.56 -9.03 5.23
CA VAL A 491 9.12 -10.41 5.00
C VAL A 491 7.93 -10.77 5.88
N ASP A 492 7.78 -10.11 7.03
CA ASP A 492 6.52 -10.14 7.77
C ASP A 492 5.46 -9.32 7.02
N GLN A 493 4.43 -10.02 6.54
CA GLN A 493 3.33 -9.43 5.80
C GLN A 493 2.61 -8.31 6.57
N ARG A 494 2.59 -8.37 7.91
CA ARG A 494 1.97 -7.32 8.75
C ARG A 494 2.69 -6.00 8.59
N HIS A 495 4.03 -6.01 8.63
CA HIS A 495 4.84 -4.81 8.41
C HIS A 495 4.74 -4.32 6.97
N MET A 496 4.77 -5.23 6.00
CA MET A 496 4.63 -4.90 4.58
C MET A 496 3.30 -4.22 4.26
N LEU A 497 2.18 -4.82 4.66
CA LEU A 497 0.84 -4.29 4.36
C LEU A 497 0.58 -2.96 5.07
N GLU A 498 1.04 -2.79 6.32
CA GLU A 498 0.95 -1.52 7.02
C GLU A 498 1.79 -0.42 6.35
N ASP A 499 2.95 -0.76 5.77
CA ASP A 499 3.77 0.23 5.07
C ASP A 499 3.18 0.62 3.72
N PHE A 500 2.55 -0.31 3.02
CA PHE A 500 1.76 0.02 1.82
C PHE A 500 0.57 0.92 2.16
N GLN A 501 -0.09 0.70 3.31
CA GLN A 501 -1.11 1.62 3.82
C GLN A 501 -0.54 2.99 4.12
N ARG A 502 0.64 3.07 4.77
CA ARG A 502 1.33 4.34 5.02
C ARG A 502 1.62 5.07 3.71
N MET A 503 2.25 4.39 2.76
CA MET A 503 2.60 4.97 1.46
C MET A 503 1.38 5.45 0.69
N ASN A 504 0.27 4.71 0.75
CA ASN A 504 -0.96 5.07 0.06
C ASN A 504 -1.89 6.01 0.85
N LEU A 505 -1.59 6.30 2.12
CA LEU A 505 -2.46 7.07 3.02
C LEU A 505 -2.92 8.38 2.38
N PHE A 506 -1.97 9.12 1.79
CA PHE A 506 -2.25 10.35 1.06
C PHE A 506 -2.01 10.22 -0.44
N ARG A 507 -1.19 9.26 -0.90
CA ARG A 507 -0.91 9.12 -2.34
C ARG A 507 -2.12 8.65 -3.15
N LYS A 508 -3.09 7.98 -2.50
CA LYS A 508 -4.38 7.54 -3.08
C LYS A 508 -4.25 6.92 -4.48
N ALA A 509 -3.14 6.21 -4.73
CA ALA A 509 -2.91 5.48 -5.95
C ALA A 509 -3.83 4.26 -5.99
N GLU A 510 -4.34 3.96 -7.17
CA GLU A 510 -5.08 2.72 -7.41
C GLU A 510 -4.08 1.60 -7.65
N ILE A 511 -4.19 0.52 -6.87
CA ILE A 511 -3.25 -0.60 -6.95
C ILE A 511 -4.00 -1.82 -7.46
N HIS A 512 -3.72 -2.21 -8.68
CA HIS A 512 -4.21 -3.44 -9.28
C HIS A 512 -3.17 -4.54 -9.07
N CYS A 513 -3.63 -5.74 -8.69
CA CYS A 513 -2.75 -6.87 -8.47
C CYS A 513 -3.09 -8.01 -9.43
N ILE A 514 -2.07 -8.64 -9.99
CA ILE A 514 -2.16 -9.75 -10.91
C ILE A 514 -1.32 -10.88 -10.34
N GLY A 515 -1.98 -11.96 -9.92
CA GLY A 515 -1.34 -13.19 -9.48
C GLY A 515 -1.30 -14.20 -10.61
N ILE A 516 -0.12 -14.75 -10.92
CA ILE A 516 0.02 -15.87 -11.86
C ILE A 516 0.40 -17.13 -11.08
N GLY A 517 -0.30 -18.23 -11.30
CA GLY A 517 0.05 -19.52 -10.72
C GLY A 517 -0.07 -19.56 -9.19
N GLU A 518 1.06 -19.66 -8.51
CA GLU A 518 1.15 -19.93 -7.07
C GLU A 518 1.06 -18.66 -6.20
N ALA A 519 0.82 -17.50 -6.81
CA ALA A 519 0.73 -16.21 -6.14
C ALA A 519 -0.18 -16.22 -4.89
N GLU A 520 0.25 -15.54 -3.82
CA GLU A 520 -0.50 -15.52 -2.56
C GLU A 520 -1.73 -14.60 -2.63
N GLU A 521 -2.91 -15.19 -2.90
CA GLU A 521 -4.15 -14.44 -3.12
C GLU A 521 -4.49 -13.50 -1.96
N GLY A 522 -4.36 -13.96 -0.72
CA GLY A 522 -4.71 -13.16 0.46
C GLY A 522 -3.90 -11.86 0.54
N VAL A 523 -2.60 -11.95 0.26
CA VAL A 523 -1.69 -10.78 0.23
C VAL A 523 -2.03 -9.88 -0.95
N LEU A 524 -2.14 -10.41 -2.17
CA LEU A 524 -2.45 -9.60 -3.34
C LEU A 524 -3.82 -8.91 -3.24
N ARG A 525 -4.81 -9.59 -2.65
CA ARG A 525 -6.13 -8.99 -2.36
C ARG A 525 -6.00 -7.83 -1.38
N ALA A 526 -5.31 -8.04 -0.26
CA ALA A 526 -5.06 -6.98 0.73
C ALA A 526 -4.33 -5.77 0.12
N ILE A 527 -3.34 -5.99 -0.75
CA ILE A 527 -2.65 -4.91 -1.47
C ILE A 527 -3.63 -4.16 -2.40
N SER A 528 -4.42 -4.89 -3.18
CA SER A 528 -5.40 -4.27 -4.07
C SER A 528 -6.46 -3.48 -3.29
N ASP A 529 -6.89 -3.95 -2.13
CA ASP A 529 -7.85 -3.27 -1.25
C ASP A 529 -7.27 -1.96 -0.68
N ILE A 530 -5.98 -1.93 -0.33
CA ILE A 530 -5.27 -0.69 0.08
C ILE A 530 -5.31 0.35 -1.04
N GLY A 531 -5.10 -0.08 -2.27
CA GLY A 531 -5.23 0.76 -3.47
C GLY A 531 -6.67 1.04 -3.88
N ASN A 532 -7.63 0.30 -3.33
CA ASN A 532 -9.00 0.17 -3.84
C ASN A 532 -9.01 -0.14 -5.36
N GLY A 533 -8.08 -0.97 -5.82
CA GLY A 533 -8.00 -1.45 -7.20
C GLY A 533 -8.68 -2.81 -7.35
N GLN A 534 -8.16 -3.62 -8.25
CA GLN A 534 -8.73 -4.92 -8.62
C GLN A 534 -7.67 -6.02 -8.54
N LEU A 535 -8.09 -7.22 -8.15
CA LEU A 535 -7.28 -8.42 -8.19
C LEU A 535 -7.68 -9.29 -9.38
N ARG A 536 -6.69 -9.74 -10.14
CA ARG A 536 -6.83 -10.80 -11.14
C ARG A 536 -5.94 -11.98 -10.78
N LEU A 537 -6.48 -13.19 -10.85
CA LEU A 537 -5.72 -14.43 -10.71
C LEU A 537 -5.72 -15.17 -12.05
N VAL A 538 -4.58 -15.76 -12.39
CA VAL A 538 -4.34 -16.54 -13.61
C VAL A 538 -3.89 -17.93 -13.19
N GLY A 539 -4.54 -18.97 -13.69
CA GLY A 539 -4.24 -20.37 -13.35
C GLY A 539 -4.93 -20.89 -12.10
N LYS A 540 -5.73 -20.07 -11.41
CA LYS A 540 -6.53 -20.47 -10.23
C LYS A 540 -8.01 -20.60 -10.62
N LYS A 541 -8.65 -21.67 -10.16
CA LYS A 541 -10.09 -21.89 -10.32
C LYS A 541 -10.87 -21.38 -9.12
#